data_AF-A0A2S6IHE6-F1
#
_entry.id   AF-A0A2S6IHE6-F1
#
_cell.length_a   1.000
_cell.length_b   1.000
_cell.length_c   1.000
_cell.angle_alpha   90.00
_cell.angle_beta   90.00
_cell.angle_gamma   90.00
#
_symmetry.space_group_name_H-M   'P 1'
#
loop_
_entity.id
_entity.type
_entity.pdbx_description
1 polymer ?
#
loop_
_entity_poly.entity_id
_entity_poly.type
_entity_poly.pdbx_seq_one_letter_code
_entity_poly.pdbx_strand_id
1 'polypeptide(L)'
;MRITYIVIAIILLSCNNSLEDNNSMKIKYFHTWSGYSHPINPIGEMLESDVKTYKFSYYIASYDDEKLVSFKKIYKKELMYEYKYVYNSESELIKVIIVDKDGVSKNISLLKD
;
A
#
# COMPACT_ATOMS: atom_id res chain seq x y z
N MET A 1 -27.18 -33.12 46.02
CA MET A 1 -26.90 -31.97 45.12
C MET A 1 -25.43 -32.03 44.70
N ARG A 2 -25.14 -32.57 43.52
CA ARG A 2 -23.80 -32.56 42.91
C ARG A 2 -23.97 -32.28 41.42
N ILE A 3 -24.24 -31.03 41.07
CA ILE A 3 -24.34 -30.57 39.69
C ILE A 3 -23.66 -29.19 39.64
N THR A 4 -22.33 -29.17 39.71
CA THR A 4 -21.59 -27.89 39.69
C THR A 4 -20.20 -28.00 39.05
N TYR A 5 -19.99 -28.94 38.13
CA TYR A 5 -18.70 -29.08 37.44
C TYR A 5 -18.79 -29.23 35.91
N ILE A 6 -19.97 -29.08 35.30
CA ILE A 6 -20.14 -29.25 33.84
C ILE A 6 -20.20 -27.92 33.07
N VAL A 7 -20.36 -26.78 33.76
CA VAL A 7 -20.53 -25.47 33.10
C VAL A 7 -19.19 -24.84 32.65
N ILE A 8 -18.06 -25.32 33.15
CA ILE A 8 -16.74 -24.71 32.85
C ILE A 8 -16.13 -25.25 31.55
N ALA A 9 -16.55 -26.41 31.06
CA ALA A 9 -15.98 -27.02 29.84
C ALA A 9 -16.52 -26.42 28.52
N ILE A 10 -17.64 -25.68 28.55
CA ILE A 10 -18.29 -25.15 27.33
C ILE A 10 -17.72 -23.77 26.92
N ILE A 11 -17.06 -23.06 27.82
CA ILE A 11 -16.54 -21.70 27.54
C ILE A 11 -15.27 -21.74 26.66
N LEU A 12 -14.57 -22.88 26.58
CA LEU A 12 -13.33 -23.01 25.81
C LEU A 12 -13.54 -23.42 24.33
N LEU A 13 -14.77 -23.71 23.90
CA LEU A 13 -15.08 -24.11 22.52
C LEU A 13 -15.68 -22.98 21.66
N SER A 14 -15.88 -21.79 22.24
CA SER A 14 -16.32 -20.59 21.50
C SER A 14 -15.17 -19.62 21.22
N CYS A 15 -13.94 -20.12 21.07
CA CYS A 15 -12.98 -19.46 20.17
C CYS A 15 -13.51 -19.61 18.74
N ASN A 16 -14.52 -18.80 18.45
CA ASN A 16 -15.03 -18.51 17.13
C ASN A 16 -13.84 -18.24 16.23
N ASN A 17 -13.85 -18.91 15.10
CA ASN A 17 -13.15 -18.54 13.89
C ASN A 17 -13.33 -17.04 13.64
N SER A 18 -12.37 -16.22 14.08
CA SER A 18 -11.99 -15.10 13.23
C SER A 18 -11.19 -15.75 12.12
N LEU A 19 -11.85 -16.04 11.00
CA LEU A 19 -11.21 -15.80 9.72
C LEU A 19 -10.67 -14.37 9.84
N GLU A 20 -9.39 -14.24 10.18
CA GLU A 20 -8.66 -13.03 9.88
C GLU A 20 -8.83 -12.90 8.37
N ASP A 21 -9.77 -12.03 7.99
CA ASP A 21 -9.85 -11.48 6.67
C ASP A 21 -8.53 -10.72 6.50
N ASN A 22 -7.49 -11.46 6.11
CA ASN A 22 -6.12 -11.01 5.98
C ASN A 22 -5.97 -10.17 4.71
N ASN A 23 -6.97 -9.32 4.45
CA ASN A 23 -6.85 -8.20 3.55
C ASN A 23 -6.00 -7.12 4.23
N SER A 24 -4.76 -7.49 4.55
CA SER A 24 -3.82 -6.73 5.36
C SER A 24 -3.05 -5.80 4.44
N MET A 25 -3.69 -4.68 4.09
CA MET A 25 -3.04 -3.64 3.30
C MET A 25 -1.73 -3.22 4.00
N LYS A 26 -0.60 -3.56 3.38
CA LYS A 26 0.73 -3.38 3.96
C LYS A 26 1.31 -2.05 3.50
N ILE A 27 1.70 -1.20 4.44
CA ILE A 27 2.29 0.11 4.14
C ILE A 27 3.79 0.06 4.38
N LYS A 28 4.58 0.55 3.42
CA LYS A 28 6.04 0.74 3.52
C LYS A 28 6.40 2.20 3.31
N TYR A 29 7.41 2.66 4.04
CA TYR A 29 7.96 4.01 3.93
C TYR A 29 9.44 3.93 3.54
N PHE A 30 9.88 4.79 2.64
CA PHE A 30 11.29 4.85 2.24
C PHE A 30 11.65 6.24 1.71
N HIS A 31 12.94 6.54 1.71
CA HIS A 31 13.45 7.86 1.33
C HIS A 31 14.12 7.88 -0.06
N THR A 32 14.56 6.74 -0.55
CA THR A 32 15.24 6.61 -1.85
C THR A 32 14.47 5.65 -2.74
N TRP A 33 14.41 5.95 -4.04
CA TRP A 33 13.78 5.08 -5.02
C TRP A 33 14.61 3.83 -5.33
N SER A 34 15.94 3.91 -5.10
CA SER A 34 16.88 2.82 -5.28
C SER A 34 16.58 1.63 -4.35
N GLY A 35 16.39 0.45 -4.93
CA GLY A 35 16.26 -0.82 -4.20
C GLY A 35 14.89 -1.51 -4.28
N TYR A 36 13.89 -0.86 -4.90
CA TYR A 36 12.56 -1.45 -5.06
C TYR A 36 12.20 -1.61 -6.54
N SER A 37 11.80 -2.83 -6.93
CA SER A 37 11.27 -3.09 -8.28
C SER A 37 9.88 -2.46 -8.41
N HIS A 38 9.84 -1.25 -8.95
CA HIS A 38 8.61 -0.54 -9.23
C HIS A 38 8.35 -0.54 -10.73
N PRO A 39 7.08 -0.69 -11.15
CA PRO A 39 6.76 -0.83 -12.57
C PRO A 39 6.90 0.48 -13.37
N ILE A 40 7.02 1.64 -12.71
CA ILE A 40 7.18 2.95 -13.33
C ILE A 40 8.16 3.81 -12.54
N ASN A 41 8.90 4.69 -13.20
CA ASN A 41 9.73 5.69 -12.52
C ASN A 41 8.88 6.88 -12.03
N PRO A 42 9.14 7.40 -10.82
CA PRO A 42 8.40 8.52 -10.27
C PRO A 42 8.81 9.81 -11.00
N ILE A 43 7.82 10.66 -11.25
CA ILE A 43 8.03 12.01 -11.77
C ILE A 43 8.83 12.81 -10.75
N GLY A 44 10.02 13.24 -11.17
CA GLY A 44 10.98 13.95 -10.33
C GLY A 44 11.38 13.12 -9.13
N GLU A 45 12.18 12.08 -9.33
CA GLU A 45 12.76 11.28 -8.24
C GLU A 45 13.37 12.18 -7.14
N MET A 46 13.16 11.82 -5.87
CA MET A 46 13.77 12.55 -4.76
C MET A 46 15.26 12.26 -4.73
N LEU A 47 16.06 13.33 -4.77
CA LEU A 47 17.49 13.22 -4.57
C LEU A 47 17.78 12.95 -3.09
N GLU A 48 18.88 12.26 -2.81
CA GLU A 48 19.31 12.02 -1.43
C GLU A 48 19.52 13.34 -0.65
N SER A 49 19.95 14.39 -1.35
CA SER A 49 20.11 15.74 -0.80
C SER A 49 18.78 16.35 -0.35
N ASP A 50 17.68 16.09 -1.06
CA ASP A 50 16.34 16.56 -0.70
C ASP A 50 15.88 15.94 0.62
N VAL A 51 16.12 14.64 0.80
CA VAL A 51 15.76 13.91 2.03
C VAL A 51 16.54 14.46 3.23
N LYS A 52 17.85 14.68 3.06
CA LYS A 52 18.70 15.23 4.13
C LYS A 52 18.30 16.64 4.52
N THR A 53 17.92 17.45 3.54
CA THR A 53 17.54 18.86 3.75
C THR A 53 16.12 18.99 4.31
N TYR A 54 15.20 18.15 3.87
CA TYR A 54 13.78 18.24 4.20
C TYR A 54 13.31 16.97 4.90
N LYS A 55 13.29 17.02 6.24
CA LYS A 55 12.91 15.90 7.14
C LYS A 55 11.57 15.22 6.80
N PHE A 56 10.68 15.92 6.12
CA PHE A 56 9.34 15.44 5.72
C PHE A 56 9.24 15.20 4.22
N SER A 57 10.30 14.64 3.64
CA SER A 57 10.35 14.19 2.26
C SER A 57 10.60 12.68 2.24
N TYR A 58 9.59 11.93 1.83
CA TYR A 58 9.57 10.46 1.84
C TYR A 58 8.49 9.92 0.91
N TYR A 59 8.61 8.63 0.64
CA TYR A 59 7.67 7.87 -0.16
C TYR A 59 6.81 6.98 0.73
N ILE A 60 5.58 6.73 0.29
CA ILE A 60 4.65 5.78 0.91
C ILE A 60 4.21 4.79 -0.16
N ALA A 61 4.49 3.51 0.04
CA ALA A 61 4.01 2.44 -0.82
C ALA A 61 2.97 1.61 -0.06
N SER A 62 1.84 1.35 -0.71
CA SER A 62 0.77 0.53 -0.17
C SER A 62 0.62 -0.73 -1.01
N TYR A 63 0.61 -1.87 -0.35
CA TYR A 63 0.53 -3.18 -0.97
C TYR A 63 -0.75 -3.89 -0.56
N ASP A 64 -1.35 -4.59 -1.51
CA ASP A 64 -2.50 -5.47 -1.32
C ASP A 64 -2.12 -6.84 -1.90
N ASP A 65 -2.20 -7.91 -1.10
CA ASP A 65 -1.71 -9.24 -1.46
C ASP A 65 -0.33 -9.23 -2.15
N GLU A 66 0.63 -8.54 -1.52
CA GLU A 66 2.01 -8.33 -2.02
C GLU A 66 2.15 -7.49 -3.30
N LYS A 67 1.05 -7.06 -3.93
CA LYS A 67 1.05 -6.19 -5.11
C LYS A 67 1.02 -4.74 -4.71
N LEU A 68 1.84 -3.92 -5.36
CA LEU A 68 1.85 -2.47 -5.14
C LEU A 68 0.58 -1.84 -5.73
N VAL A 69 -0.35 -1.38 -4.90
CA VAL A 69 -1.62 -0.77 -5.36
C VAL A 69 -1.59 0.75 -5.36
N SER A 70 -0.80 1.36 -4.48
CA SER A 70 -0.63 2.81 -4.44
C SER A 70 0.77 3.21 -4.01
N PHE A 71 1.26 4.29 -4.59
CA PHE A 71 2.52 4.91 -4.23
C PHE A 71 2.36 6.43 -4.14
N LYS A 72 2.84 7.05 -3.07
CA LYS A 72 2.74 8.50 -2.83
C LYS A 72 4.11 9.11 -2.64
N LYS A 73 4.33 10.27 -3.28
CA LYS A 73 5.48 11.14 -3.04
C LYS A 73 5.08 12.27 -2.12
N ILE A 74 5.67 12.29 -0.92
CA ILE A 74 5.56 13.41 0.01
C ILE A 74 6.85 14.23 -0.09
N TYR A 75 6.73 15.52 -0.35
CA TYR A 75 7.85 16.45 -0.40
C TYR A 75 7.54 17.66 0.45
N LYS A 76 8.41 18.00 1.41
CA LYS A 76 8.21 19.15 2.32
C LYS A 76 6.84 19.15 3.01
N LYS A 77 6.34 17.98 3.43
CA LYS A 77 4.99 17.75 4.03
C LYS A 77 3.81 17.84 3.06
N GLU A 78 4.05 18.03 1.78
CA GLU A 78 2.99 18.11 0.77
C GLU A 78 2.95 16.84 -0.08
N LEU A 79 1.74 16.35 -0.38
CA LEU A 79 1.55 15.31 -1.38
C LEU A 79 1.82 15.91 -2.75
N MET A 80 2.85 15.44 -3.43
CA MET A 80 3.18 15.92 -4.79
C MET A 80 2.46 15.09 -5.85
N TYR A 81 2.50 13.77 -5.68
CA TYR A 81 1.92 12.80 -6.59
C TYR A 81 1.43 11.57 -5.85
N GLU A 82 0.31 11.02 -6.29
CA GLU A 82 -0.15 9.67 -5.99
C GLU A 82 -0.22 8.86 -7.29
N TYR A 83 0.29 7.64 -7.26
CA TYR A 83 0.27 6.68 -8.35
C TYR A 83 -0.61 5.52 -7.90
N LYS A 84 -1.64 5.21 -8.67
CA LYS A 84 -2.53 4.07 -8.42
C LYS A 84 -2.34 3.06 -9.52
N TYR A 85 -2.09 1.82 -9.14
CA TYR A 85 -1.81 0.72 -10.04
C TYR A 85 -3.06 -0.14 -10.18
N VAL A 86 -3.42 -0.46 -11.41
CA VAL A 86 -4.59 -1.28 -11.73
C VAL A 86 -4.09 -2.53 -12.45
N TYR A 87 -4.45 -3.67 -11.90
CA TYR A 87 -4.09 -4.99 -12.41
C TYR A 87 -5.30 -5.68 -13.03
N ASN A 88 -5.08 -6.56 -14.01
CA ASN A 88 -6.12 -7.45 -14.53
C ASN A 88 -6.31 -8.68 -13.62
N SER A 89 -7.23 -9.58 -14.00
CA SER A 89 -7.48 -10.85 -13.30
C SER A 89 -6.28 -11.80 -13.29
N GLU A 90 -5.35 -11.63 -14.24
CA GLU A 90 -4.13 -12.42 -14.37
C GLU A 90 -2.96 -11.82 -13.57
N SER A 91 -3.22 -10.79 -12.76
CA SER A 91 -2.23 -10.09 -11.94
C SER A 91 -1.22 -9.25 -12.72
N GLU A 92 -1.50 -8.94 -13.98
CA GLU A 92 -0.66 -8.08 -14.82
C GLU A 92 -1.06 -6.62 -14.67
N LEU A 93 -0.07 -5.73 -14.62
CA LEU A 93 -0.33 -4.29 -14.53
C LEU A 93 -0.81 -3.77 -15.89
N ILE A 94 -2.05 -3.29 -15.94
CA ILE A 94 -2.68 -2.79 -17.19
C ILE A 94 -2.78 -1.28 -17.26
N LYS A 95 -2.78 -0.60 -16.10
CA LYS A 95 -3.00 0.84 -16.05
C LYS A 95 -2.37 1.46 -14.81
N VAL A 96 -1.84 2.67 -14.99
CA VAL A 96 -1.40 3.55 -13.91
C VAL A 96 -2.19 4.84 -13.97
N ILE A 97 -2.69 5.28 -12.83
CA ILE A 97 -3.33 6.58 -12.65
C ILE A 97 -2.40 7.44 -11.81
N ILE A 98 -1.94 8.55 -12.36
CA ILE A 98 -1.12 9.53 -11.65
C ILE A 98 -2.02 10.70 -11.29
N VAL A 99 -2.10 11.04 -10.01
CA VAL A 99 -2.84 12.19 -9.48
C VAL A 99 -1.81 13.17 -8.91
N ASP A 100 -1.84 14.42 -9.36
CA ASP A 100 -0.97 15.45 -8.80
C ASP A 100 -1.55 16.06 -7.51
N LYS A 101 -0.79 17.00 -6.92
CA LYS A 101 -1.18 17.72 -5.71
C LYS A 101 -2.50 18.50 -5.83
N ASP A 102 -2.89 18.89 -7.05
CA ASP A 102 -4.09 19.65 -7.34
C ASP A 102 -5.28 18.74 -7.66
N GLY A 103 -5.07 17.41 -7.64
CA GLY A 103 -6.08 16.38 -7.89
C GLY A 103 -6.26 16.06 -9.38
N VAL A 104 -5.43 16.63 -10.27
CA VAL A 104 -5.52 16.37 -11.70
C VAL A 104 -4.96 14.98 -12.01
N SER A 105 -5.77 14.15 -12.64
CA SER A 105 -5.43 12.77 -12.95
C SER A 105 -4.98 12.57 -14.40
N LYS A 106 -3.85 11.88 -14.60
CA LYS A 106 -3.38 11.38 -15.90
C LYS A 106 -3.41 9.85 -15.90
N ASN A 107 -4.03 9.27 -16.93
CA ASN A 107 -4.07 7.83 -17.14
C ASN A 107 -2.95 7.39 -18.09
N ILE A 108 -2.23 6.33 -17.73
CA ILE A 108 -1.24 5.67 -18.57
C ILE A 108 -1.72 4.23 -18.75
N SER A 109 -2.15 3.88 -19.96
CA SER A 109 -2.46 2.50 -20.34
C SER A 109 -1.17 1.77 -20.68
N LEU A 110 -1.03 0.54 -20.20
CA LEU A 110 0.12 -0.34 -20.48
C LEU A 110 -0.27 -1.54 -21.35
N LEU A 111 -1.54 -1.64 -21.72
CA LEU A 111 -1.99 -2.58 -22.74
C LEU A 111 -1.32 -2.21 -24.05
N LYS A 112 -0.58 -3.16 -24.64
CA LYS A 112 -0.13 -3.06 -26.02
C LYS A 112 -1.34 -3.37 -26.90
N ASP A 113 -1.69 -2.44 -27.77
CA ASP A 113 -2.63 -2.66 -28.88
C ASP A 113 -2.09 -3.74 -29.85
#